data_AF-A0A971HKB8-F1
#
_entry.id   AF-A0A971HKB8-F1
#
_cell.length_a   1.000
_cell.length_b   1.000
_cell.length_c   1.000
_cell.angle_alpha   90.00
_cell.angle_beta   90.00
_cell.angle_gamma   90.00
#
_symmetry.space_group_name_H-M   'P 1'
#
loop_
_entity.id
_entity.type
_entity.pdbx_description
1 polymer ?
#
loop_
_entity_poly.entity_id
_entity_poly.type
_entity_poly.pdbx_seq_one_letter_code
_entity_poly.pdbx_strand_id
1 'polypeptide(L)'
;KLFIIDFYSLKNKTSSYDVGGVQFIYSEFKDNFSLKASNTIYKYLNPNMKELPLVKKVNVINIEETTFEYKEKEYQSYKVFLNWEYENDYGYEKECVLILMKENDRLDIVEKTNIS
;
A
#
# COMPACT_ATOMS: atom_id res chain seq x y z
N LYS A 1 -8.38 -3.31 0.01
CA LYS A 1 -8.84 -2.27 -0.95
C LYS A 1 -8.57 -0.85 -0.44
N LEU A 2 -9.02 -0.47 0.76
CA LEU A 2 -8.84 0.90 1.29
C LEU A 2 -7.38 1.38 1.33
N PHE A 3 -6.44 0.50 1.69
CA PHE A 3 -5.01 0.79 1.64
C PHE A 3 -4.56 1.32 0.26
N ILE A 4 -4.94 0.63 -0.83
CA ILE A 4 -4.58 1.03 -2.20
C ILE A 4 -5.17 2.41 -2.53
N ILE A 5 -6.44 2.64 -2.18
CA ILE A 5 -7.11 3.92 -2.44
C ILE A 5 -6.38 5.05 -1.72
N ASP A 6 -6.08 4.88 -0.44
CA ASP A 6 -5.50 5.93 0.39
C ASP A 6 -4.02 6.20 0.04
N PHE A 7 -3.24 5.16 -0.25
CA PHE A 7 -1.82 5.27 -0.57
C PHE A 7 -1.55 5.79 -1.99
N TYR A 8 -2.35 5.40 -3.00
CA TYR A 8 -2.08 5.74 -4.40
C TYR A 8 -2.89 6.94 -4.91
N SER A 9 -3.86 7.44 -4.17
CA SER A 9 -4.59 8.67 -4.53
C SER A 9 -3.81 9.92 -4.11
N LEU A 10 -2.66 10.15 -4.74
CA LEU A 10 -1.75 11.27 -4.43
C LEU A 10 -2.42 12.65 -4.61
N LYS A 11 -3.45 12.74 -5.46
CA LYS A 11 -4.25 13.98 -5.63
C LYS A 11 -4.86 14.50 -4.33
N ASN A 12 -5.11 13.63 -3.35
CA ASN A 12 -5.71 14.00 -2.07
C ASN A 12 -4.67 14.38 -1.00
N LYS A 13 -3.38 14.42 -1.36
CA LYS A 13 -2.26 14.51 -0.41
C LYS A 13 -1.65 15.90 -0.40
N THR A 14 -1.30 16.38 0.77
CA THR A 14 -0.88 17.77 1.01
C THR A 14 0.64 17.96 1.05
N SER A 15 1.41 16.88 1.25
CA SER A 15 2.87 16.93 1.25
C SER A 15 3.46 15.53 1.10
N SER A 16 4.78 15.44 0.88
CA SER A 16 5.50 14.16 0.86
C SER A 16 5.42 13.37 2.17
N TYR A 17 5.04 14.01 3.28
CA TYR A 17 4.87 13.38 4.60
C TYR A 17 3.43 12.92 4.87
N ASP A 18 2.48 13.31 4.02
CA ASP A 18 1.07 12.93 4.11
C ASP A 18 0.83 11.53 3.54
N VAL A 19 1.53 10.53 4.08
CA VAL A 19 1.49 9.15 3.59
C VAL A 19 0.14 8.50 3.96
N GLY A 20 -0.62 8.08 2.96
CA GLY A 20 -1.90 7.40 3.16
C GLY A 20 -1.76 5.92 3.54
N GLY A 21 -2.79 5.35 4.16
CA GLY A 21 -2.87 3.91 4.41
C GLY A 21 -1.99 3.36 5.54
N VAL A 22 -1.25 4.23 6.25
CA VAL A 22 -0.36 3.86 7.38
C VAL A 22 -1.11 3.11 8.49
N GLN A 23 -2.41 3.39 8.66
CA GLN A 23 -3.28 2.70 9.61
C GLN A 23 -3.42 1.19 9.36
N PHE A 24 -3.20 0.73 8.12
CA PHE A 24 -3.28 -0.69 7.74
C PHE A 24 -1.94 -1.41 7.84
N ILE A 25 -0.85 -0.69 8.16
CA ILE A 25 0.49 -1.27 8.27
C ILE A 25 0.69 -1.79 9.69
N TYR A 26 1.38 -2.93 9.80
CA TYR A 26 1.77 -3.50 11.08
C TYR A 26 2.51 -2.46 11.94
N SER A 27 2.16 -2.36 13.22
CA SER A 27 2.51 -1.20 14.05
C SER A 27 4.00 -0.93 14.12
N GLU A 28 4.83 -1.97 14.17
CA GLU A 28 6.29 -1.83 14.23
C GLU A 28 6.90 -1.39 12.88
N PHE A 29 6.15 -1.47 11.78
CA PHE A 29 6.63 -1.15 10.43
C PHE A 29 6.18 0.23 9.94
N LYS A 30 5.25 0.90 10.66
CA LYS A 30 4.65 2.17 10.25
C LYS A 30 5.67 3.26 9.96
N ASP A 31 6.66 3.43 10.82
CA ASP A 31 7.67 4.50 10.68
C ASP A 31 8.56 4.26 9.45
N ASN A 32 9.06 3.03 9.30
CA ASN A 32 9.88 2.65 8.15
C ASN A 32 9.08 2.71 6.84
N PHE A 33 7.82 2.28 6.85
CA PHE A 33 6.93 2.38 5.71
C PHE A 33 6.72 3.84 5.30
N SER A 34 6.39 4.71 6.25
CA SER A 34 6.14 6.14 6.00
C SER A 34 7.40 6.83 5.48
N LEU A 35 8.56 6.54 6.07
CA LEU A 35 9.86 7.06 5.62
C LEU A 35 10.22 6.59 4.20
N LYS A 36 9.96 5.33 3.86
CA LYS A 36 10.21 4.82 2.51
C LYS A 36 9.25 5.44 1.50
N ALA A 37 7.97 5.55 1.84
CA ALA A 37 6.96 6.16 0.97
C ALA A 37 7.29 7.64 0.69
N SER A 38 7.60 8.41 1.73
CA SER A 38 7.98 9.83 1.63
C SER A 38 9.22 10.06 0.79
N ASN A 39 10.16 9.10 0.78
CA ASN A 39 11.39 9.14 -0.01
C ASN A 39 11.27 8.50 -1.40
N THR A 40 10.11 7.94 -1.77
CA THR A 40 9.89 7.29 -3.06
C THR A 40 8.69 7.88 -3.77
N ILE A 41 7.52 7.21 -3.72
CA ILE A 41 6.31 7.60 -4.44
C ILE A 41 5.77 8.98 -4.05
N TYR A 42 6.04 9.43 -2.82
CA TYR A 42 5.63 10.75 -2.34
C TYR A 42 6.73 11.82 -2.46
N LYS A 43 7.96 11.46 -2.84
CA LYS A 43 9.14 12.33 -2.75
C LYS A 43 8.98 13.67 -3.45
N TYR A 44 8.35 13.66 -4.63
CA TYR A 44 8.18 14.84 -5.47
C TYR A 44 6.75 15.36 -5.45
N LEU A 45 5.94 14.93 -4.49
CA LEU A 45 4.56 15.38 -4.37
C LEU A 45 4.51 16.88 -4.08
N ASN A 46 3.89 17.62 -4.99
CA ASN A 46 3.55 19.02 -4.83
C ASN A 46 2.03 19.15 -5.06
N PRO A 47 1.24 19.62 -4.09
CA PRO A 47 -0.22 19.74 -4.22
C PRO A 47 -0.68 20.63 -5.36
N ASN A 48 0.18 21.52 -5.86
CA ASN A 48 -0.12 22.40 -6.99
C ASN A 48 0.07 21.73 -8.35
N MET A 49 0.57 20.48 -8.39
CA MET A 49 0.66 19.69 -9.61
C MET A 49 -0.74 19.32 -10.11
N LYS A 50 -0.96 19.47 -11.42
CA LYS A 50 -2.24 19.15 -12.07
C LYS A 50 -2.39 17.65 -12.34
N GLU A 51 -1.28 16.95 -12.53
CA GLU A 51 -1.21 15.55 -12.97
C GLU A 51 -0.87 14.65 -11.79
N LEU A 52 -1.81 14.51 -10.85
CA LEU A 52 -1.68 13.58 -9.72
C LEU A 52 -2.70 12.44 -9.85
N PRO A 53 -2.28 11.19 -9.58
CA PRO A 53 -3.16 10.04 -9.67
C PRO A 53 -4.27 10.10 -8.61
N LEU A 54 -5.46 9.65 -9.01
CA LEU A 54 -6.61 9.40 -8.14
C LEU A 54 -7.15 8.01 -8.48
N VAL A 55 -7.16 7.10 -7.49
CA VAL A 55 -7.60 5.72 -7.69
C VAL A 55 -9.11 5.71 -7.91
N LYS A 56 -9.54 5.12 -9.03
CA LYS A 56 -10.95 5.00 -9.43
C LYS A 56 -11.55 3.68 -8.95
N LYS A 57 -10.82 2.57 -9.10
CA LYS A 57 -11.33 1.23 -8.83
C LYS A 57 -10.19 0.31 -8.39
N VAL A 58 -10.45 -0.55 -7.41
CA VAL A 58 -9.52 -1.57 -6.94
C VAL A 58 -10.15 -2.95 -7.09
N ASN A 59 -9.47 -3.85 -7.77
CA ASN A 59 -9.86 -5.24 -7.91
C ASN A 59 -8.92 -6.14 -7.09
N VAL A 60 -9.51 -7.15 -6.45
CA VAL A 60 -8.75 -8.26 -5.85
C VAL A 60 -8.72 -9.34 -6.92
N ILE A 61 -7.53 -9.70 -7.37
CA ILE A 61 -7.31 -10.71 -8.41
C ILE A 61 -7.34 -12.10 -7.78
N ASN A 62 -6.60 -12.28 -6.70
CA ASN A 62 -6.47 -13.55 -5.99
C ASN A 62 -6.14 -13.33 -4.51
N ILE A 63 -6.49 -14.32 -3.68
CA ILE A 63 -6.10 -14.40 -2.27
C ILE A 63 -5.60 -15.82 -2.03
N GLU A 64 -4.39 -15.93 -1.50
CA GLU A 64 -3.77 -17.21 -1.14
C GLU A 64 -3.47 -17.23 0.37
N GLU A 65 -3.73 -18.35 1.02
CA GLU A 65 -3.22 -18.58 2.38
C GLU A 65 -1.70 -18.79 2.32
N THR A 66 -0.99 -18.20 3.27
CA THR A 66 0.47 -18.32 3.40
C THR A 66 0.87 -18.16 4.86
N THR A 67 2.15 -18.24 5.14
CA THR A 67 2.73 -17.86 6.42
C THR A 67 3.70 -16.69 6.25
N PHE A 68 3.94 -15.96 7.33
CA PHE A 68 4.95 -14.91 7.41
C PHE A 68 5.78 -15.11 8.67
N GLU A 69 7.09 -15.18 8.54
CA GLU A 69 8.00 -15.34 9.67
C GLU A 69 8.47 -13.95 10.16
N TYR A 70 8.27 -13.70 11.45
CA TYR A 70 8.74 -12.48 12.09
C TYR A 70 9.19 -12.74 13.52
N LYS A 71 10.41 -12.31 13.87
CA LYS A 71 11.02 -12.53 15.19
C LYS A 71 10.92 -13.99 15.66
N GLU A 72 11.33 -14.92 14.78
CA GLU A 72 11.36 -16.37 15.04
C GLU A 72 9.97 -16.98 15.33
N LYS A 73 8.89 -16.31 14.94
CA LYS A 73 7.52 -16.80 15.01
C LYS A 73 6.90 -16.83 13.62
N GLU A 74 6.13 -17.88 13.38
CA GLU A 74 5.35 -18.03 12.15
C GLU A 74 3.91 -17.57 12.39
N TYR A 75 3.42 -16.70 11.50
CA TYR A 75 2.07 -16.15 11.57
C TYR A 75 1.26 -16.58 10.35
N GLN A 76 0.04 -17.07 10.58
CA GLN A 76 -0.94 -17.25 9.51
C GLN A 76 -1.15 -15.91 8.79
N SER A 77 -1.11 -15.96 7.46
CA SER A 77 -1.08 -14.76 6.63
C SER A 77 -1.83 -14.98 5.33
N TYR A 78 -2.11 -13.89 4.63
CA TYR A 78 -2.74 -13.91 3.32
C TYR A 78 -1.90 -13.15 2.31
N LYS A 79 -1.65 -13.77 1.16
CA LYS A 79 -1.04 -13.13 -0.01
C LYS A 79 -2.15 -12.66 -0.93
N VAL A 80 -2.28 -11.35 -1.09
CA VAL A 80 -3.39 -10.72 -1.80
C VAL A 80 -2.88 -10.00 -3.03
N PHE A 81 -3.34 -10.45 -4.19
CA PHE A 81 -2.99 -9.89 -5.49
C PHE A 81 -4.02 -8.83 -5.87
N LEU A 82 -3.56 -7.62 -6.15
CA LEU A 82 -4.41 -6.46 -6.40
C LEU A 82 -4.01 -5.79 -7.70
N ASN A 83 -5.00 -5.28 -8.43
CA ASN A 83 -4.79 -4.25 -9.43
C ASN A 83 -5.79 -3.12 -9.25
N TRP A 84 -5.49 -1.95 -9.82
CA TRP A 84 -6.36 -0.80 -9.76
C TRP A 84 -6.26 0.06 -11.01
N GLU A 85 -7.30 0.85 -11.20
CA GLU A 85 -7.42 1.82 -12.28
C GLU A 85 -7.38 3.23 -11.68
N TYR A 86 -6.72 4.15 -12.36
CA TYR A 86 -6.75 5.58 -12.04
C TYR A 86 -7.83 6.30 -12.86
N GLU A 87 -8.26 7.49 -12.41
CA GLU A 87 -9.10 8.37 -13.23
C GLU A 87 -8.38 8.82 -14.52
N ASN A 88 -7.09 9.15 -14.40
CA ASN A 88 -6.20 9.49 -15.49
C ASN A 88 -4.89 8.70 -15.33
N ASP A 89 -4.39 8.13 -16.41
CA ASP A 89 -3.19 7.30 -16.40
C ASP A 89 -1.94 8.13 -16.69
N TYR A 90 -1.13 8.35 -15.65
CA TYR A 90 0.14 9.06 -15.73
C TYR A 90 1.35 8.12 -15.58
N GLY A 91 1.18 6.81 -15.76
CA GLY A 91 2.27 5.83 -15.68
C GLY A 91 2.66 5.41 -14.25
N TYR A 92 1.82 5.70 -13.26
CA TYR A 92 2.01 5.20 -11.89
C TYR A 92 1.76 3.68 -11.82
N GLU A 93 2.31 3.03 -10.79
CA GLU A 93 2.07 1.62 -10.45
C GLU A 93 0.57 1.31 -10.41
N LYS A 94 0.15 0.13 -10.88
CA LYS A 94 -1.27 -0.25 -11.06
C LYS A 94 -1.60 -1.62 -10.47
N GLU A 95 -0.60 -2.30 -9.92
CA GLU A 95 -0.74 -3.63 -9.38
C GLU A 95 0.32 -3.90 -8.32
N CYS A 96 -0.03 -4.71 -7.33
CA CYS A 96 0.89 -5.15 -6.30
C CYS A 96 0.40 -6.43 -5.64
N VAL A 97 1.30 -7.04 -4.87
CA VAL A 97 0.98 -8.12 -3.96
C VAL A 97 1.22 -7.64 -2.54
N LEU A 98 0.25 -7.88 -1.66
CA LEU A 98 0.35 -7.58 -0.23
C LEU A 98 0.43 -8.89 0.56
N ILE A 99 1.30 -8.92 1.58
CA ILE A 99 1.22 -9.93 2.64
C ILE A 99 0.53 -9.30 3.84
N LEU A 100 -0.60 -9.89 4.23
CA LEU A 100 -1.35 -9.50 5.41
C LEU A 100 -1.13 -10.54 6.50
N MET A 101 -0.46 -10.15 7.57
CA MET A 101 -0.23 -10.97 8.74
C MET A 101 -1.47 -10.95 9.64
N LYS A 102 -1.93 -12.12 10.08
CA LYS A 102 -2.98 -12.24 11.08
C LYS A 102 -2.37 -12.33 12.47
N GLU A 103 -2.67 -11.35 13.31
CA GLU A 103 -2.34 -11.39 14.74
C GLU A 103 -3.60 -11.05 15.55
N ASN A 104 -4.04 -12.02 16.36
CA ASN A 104 -5.35 -12.00 17.01
C ASN A 104 -6.48 -11.82 15.97
N ASP A 105 -7.35 -10.82 16.15
CA ASP A 105 -8.46 -10.50 15.25
C ASP A 105 -8.13 -9.37 14.24
N ARG A 106 -6.84 -9.01 14.11
CA ARG A 106 -6.38 -7.99 13.15
C ARG A 106 -5.62 -8.60 11.99
N LEU A 107 -5.79 -7.96 10.83
CA LEU A 107 -4.98 -8.16 9.64
C LEU A 107 -4.22 -6.87 9.35
N ASP A 108 -2.90 -6.97 9.35
CA ASP A 108 -2.01 -5.85 9.10
C ASP A 108 -1.06 -6.17 7.93
N ILE A 109 -0.80 -5.17 7.10
CA ILE A 109 0.14 -5.30 5.98
C ILE A 109 1.56 -5.31 6.54
N VAL A 110 2.29 -6.37 6.23
CA VAL A 110 3.70 -6.55 6.62
C VAL A 110 4.65 -6.42 5.44
N GLU A 111 4.17 -6.71 4.23
CA GLU A 111 4.96 -6.64 3.01
C GLU A 111 4.12 -6.17 1.82
N LYS A 112 4.76 -5.42 0.92
CA LYS A 112 4.25 -5.06 -0.39
C LYS A 112 5.33 -5.33 -1.43
N THR A 113 4.99 -6.09 -2.46
CA THR A 113 5.85 -6.34 -3.61
C THR A 113 5.17 -5.90 -4.91
N ASN A 114 5.98 -5.52 -5.88
CA ASN A 114 5.50 -5.25 -7.24
C ASN A 114 5.38 -6.61 -7.96
N ILE A 115 4.43 -6.72 -8.88
CA ILE A 115 4.39 -7.85 -9.81
C ILE A 115 5.45 -7.57 -10.88
N SER A 116 6.40 -8.51 -11.04
CA SER A 116 7.54 -8.42 -11.96
C SER A 116 7.13 -8.65 -13.41
#